data_AF-A0A5R2NIQ3-F1
#
_entry.id   AF-A0A5R2NIQ3-F1
#
_cell.length_a   1.000
_cell.length_b   1.000
_cell.length_c   1.000
_cell.angle_alpha   90.00
_cell.angle_beta   90.00
_cell.angle_gamma   90.00
#
_symmetry.space_group_name_H-M   'P 1'
#
loop_
_entity.id
_entity.type
_entity.pdbx_description
1 polymer ?
#
loop_
_entity_poly.entity_id
_entity_poly.type
_entity_poly.pdbx_seq_one_letter_code
_entity_poly.pdbx_strand_id
1 'polypeptide(L)'
;MDYDLRALDGVANGQRVRIDIKEWRNLDRLKAYWSMLHDVVAATGANGLTAERLHEVAKLQNGCVDVVLLPNGTPIAIPASIALDRMSEPEFVAFFNKVEEWLAKTYGYVPEQRRAA
;
A
#
# COMPACT_ATOMS: atom_id res chain seq x y z
N MET A 1 17.45 -18.81 10.87
CA MET A 1 16.77 -20.09 10.60
C MET A 1 16.55 -20.93 11.87
N ASP A 2 17.37 -20.82 12.91
CA ASP A 2 17.18 -21.61 14.16
C ASP A 2 15.91 -21.28 14.98
N TYR A 3 15.33 -20.09 14.83
CA TYR A 3 14.17 -19.69 15.62
C TYR A 3 12.85 -20.35 15.16
N ASP A 4 12.73 -20.72 13.87
CA ASP A 4 11.49 -21.27 13.30
C ASP A 4 11.27 -22.76 13.62
N LEU A 5 12.36 -23.53 13.76
CA LEU A 5 12.29 -24.96 14.09
C LEU A 5 11.82 -25.22 15.52
N ARG A 6 12.26 -24.40 16.49
CA ARG A 6 11.84 -24.53 17.89
C ARG A 6 10.35 -24.24 18.13
N ALA A 7 9.73 -23.43 17.26
CA ALA A 7 8.30 -23.15 17.36
C ALA A 7 7.44 -24.38 17.01
N LEU A 8 7.99 -25.31 16.22
CA LEU A 8 7.33 -26.54 15.80
C LEU A 8 7.46 -27.68 16.82
N ASP A 9 8.47 -27.63 17.70
CA ASP A 9 8.70 -28.64 18.74
C ASP A 9 7.53 -28.74 19.76
N GLY A 10 6.70 -27.70 19.87
CA GLY A 10 5.54 -27.66 20.75
C GLY A 10 4.24 -28.24 20.15
N VAL A 11 4.25 -28.67 18.89
CA VAL A 11 3.05 -29.16 18.19
C VAL A 11 3.01 -30.69 18.21
N ALA A 12 1.98 -31.27 18.83
CA ALA A 12 1.80 -32.71 18.85
C ALA A 12 1.28 -33.25 17.50
N ASN A 13 1.71 -34.46 17.12
CA ASN A 13 1.20 -35.13 15.93
C ASN A 13 -0.32 -35.32 16.02
N GLY A 14 -1.08 -34.79 15.05
CA GLY A 14 -2.53 -34.81 15.01
C GLY A 14 -3.22 -33.55 15.59
N GLN A 15 -2.47 -32.58 16.11
CA GLN A 15 -3.01 -31.31 16.58
C GLN A 15 -3.42 -30.42 15.38
N ARG A 16 -4.63 -29.87 15.43
CA ARG A 16 -5.07 -28.88 14.44
C ARG A 16 -4.31 -27.58 14.68
N VAL A 17 -3.45 -27.22 13.73
CA VAL A 17 -2.70 -25.96 13.75
C VAL A 17 -3.22 -25.02 12.67
N ARG A 18 -3.17 -23.72 12.96
CA ARG A 18 -3.36 -22.67 11.97
C ARG A 18 -1.97 -22.17 11.55
N ILE A 19 -1.66 -22.32 10.27
CA ILE A 19 -0.41 -21.83 9.68
C ILE A 19 -0.71 -20.51 8.98
N ASP A 20 0.12 -19.49 9.23
CA ASP A 20 0.07 -18.20 8.56
C ASP A 20 1.41 -18.01 7.85
N ILE A 21 1.39 -18.02 6.51
CA ILE A 21 2.60 -17.87 5.69
C ILE A 21 2.75 -16.38 5.40
N LYS A 22 3.73 -15.76 6.06
CA LYS A 22 4.09 -14.35 5.81
C LYS A 22 5.29 -14.29 4.89
N GLU A 23 5.05 -13.93 3.64
CA GLU A 23 6.13 -13.54 2.74
C GLU A 23 6.72 -12.19 3.20
N TRP A 24 8.04 -12.09 3.17
CA TRP A 24 8.71 -10.84 3.48
C TRP A 24 8.40 -9.83 2.37
N ARG A 25 7.78 -8.73 2.76
CA ARG A 25 7.52 -7.58 1.90
C ARG A 25 8.83 -7.09 1.28
N ASN A 26 8.78 -6.61 0.03
CA ASN A 26 9.87 -5.83 -0.50
C ASN A 26 9.90 -4.46 0.19
N LEU A 27 10.61 -4.40 1.33
CA LEU A 27 10.75 -3.18 2.13
C LEU A 27 11.36 -2.03 1.34
N ASP A 28 12.21 -2.34 0.36
CA ASP A 28 12.82 -1.34 -0.50
C ASP A 28 11.79 -0.71 -1.44
N ARG A 29 10.83 -1.48 -1.95
CA ARG A 29 9.72 -0.94 -2.74
C ARG A 29 8.78 -0.08 -1.90
N LEU A 30 8.52 -0.48 -0.65
CA LEU A 30 7.73 0.35 0.26
C LEU A 30 8.43 1.69 0.54
N LYS A 31 9.75 1.68 0.76
CA LYS A 31 10.54 2.91 0.91
C LYS A 31 10.50 3.76 -0.36
N ALA A 32 10.64 3.15 -1.54
CA ALA A 32 10.57 3.84 -2.82
C ALA A 32 9.21 4.52 -3.04
N TYR A 33 8.12 3.85 -2.66
CA TYR A 33 6.76 4.41 -2.69
C TYR A 33 6.65 5.67 -1.83
N TRP A 34 7.11 5.62 -0.57
CA TRP A 34 7.07 6.78 0.33
C TRP A 34 7.98 7.91 -0.17
N SER A 35 9.17 7.58 -0.67
CA SER A 35 10.07 8.58 -1.28
C SER A 35 9.38 9.31 -2.41
N MET A 36 8.73 8.58 -3.33
CA MET A 36 7.98 9.18 -4.43
C MET A 36 6.91 10.15 -3.93
N LEU A 37 6.15 9.79 -2.89
CA LEU A 37 5.14 10.71 -2.33
C LEU A 37 5.77 11.97 -1.74
N HIS A 38 6.88 11.85 -1.03
CA HIS A 38 7.61 13.00 -0.51
C HIS A 38 8.15 13.88 -1.64
N ASP A 39 8.69 13.28 -2.69
CA ASP A 39 9.22 13.99 -3.86
C ASP A 39 8.11 14.76 -4.59
N VAL A 40 6.93 14.14 -4.77
CA VAL A 40 5.75 14.80 -5.34
C VAL A 40 5.33 16.00 -4.50
N VAL A 41 5.22 15.83 -3.18
CA VAL A 41 4.82 16.91 -2.26
C VAL A 41 5.83 18.06 -2.33
N ALA A 42 7.13 17.73 -2.32
CA ALA A 42 8.20 18.72 -2.42
C ALA A 42 8.20 19.46 -3.77
N ALA A 43 7.99 18.75 -4.87
CA ALA A 43 8.07 19.31 -6.23
C ALA A 43 6.82 20.08 -6.65
N THR A 44 5.62 19.65 -6.22
CA THR A 44 4.34 20.17 -6.73
C THR A 44 3.58 20.98 -5.68
N GLY A 45 4.03 20.93 -4.42
CA GLY A 45 3.29 21.46 -3.28
C GLY A 45 2.05 20.66 -2.93
N ALA A 46 1.63 19.67 -3.74
CA ALA A 46 0.49 18.76 -3.54
C ALA A 46 -0.74 19.40 -2.85
N ASN A 47 -1.11 20.63 -3.23
CA ASN A 47 -2.17 21.41 -2.59
C ASN A 47 -2.06 21.55 -1.05
N GLY A 48 -0.84 21.56 -0.51
CA GLY A 48 -0.55 21.64 0.92
C GLY A 48 -0.69 20.33 1.68
N LEU A 49 -0.85 19.19 0.99
CA LEU A 49 -0.99 17.87 1.61
C LEU A 49 0.38 17.31 2.04
N THR A 50 0.41 16.60 3.18
CA THR A 50 1.56 15.77 3.57
C THR A 50 1.58 14.46 2.78
N ALA A 51 2.71 13.75 2.76
CA ALA A 51 2.82 12.47 2.07
C ALA A 51 1.79 11.44 2.57
N GLU A 52 1.48 11.44 3.87
CA GLU A 52 0.46 10.56 4.46
C GLU A 52 -0.94 10.92 3.98
N ARG A 53 -1.26 12.21 3.84
CA ARG A 53 -2.56 12.64 3.30
C ARG A 53 -2.65 12.37 1.80
N LEU A 54 -1.55 12.54 1.08
CA LEU A 54 -1.46 12.18 -0.34
C LEU A 54 -1.65 10.67 -0.54
N HIS A 55 -1.12 9.84 0.35
CA HIS A 55 -1.37 8.40 0.38
C HIS A 55 -2.87 8.06 0.54
N GLU A 56 -3.55 8.71 1.48
CA GLU A 56 -5.00 8.50 1.68
C GLU A 56 -5.83 8.94 0.45
N VAL A 57 -5.48 10.07 -0.16
CA VAL A 57 -6.11 10.51 -1.42
C VAL A 57 -5.83 9.51 -2.55
N ALA A 58 -4.61 8.99 -2.63
CA ALA A 58 -4.24 8.01 -3.65
C ALA A 58 -5.03 6.70 -3.50
N LYS A 59 -5.35 6.27 -2.28
CA LYS A 59 -6.26 5.13 -2.04
C LYS A 59 -7.66 5.40 -2.59
N LEU A 60 -8.21 6.59 -2.31
CA LEU A 60 -9.54 6.98 -2.77
C LEU A 60 -9.62 6.98 -4.31
N GLN A 61 -8.62 7.57 -4.96
CA GLN A 61 -8.62 7.71 -6.43
C GLN A 61 -8.38 6.39 -7.16
N ASN A 62 -7.63 5.46 -6.55
CA ASN A 62 -7.33 4.16 -7.15
C ASN A 62 -8.30 3.03 -6.76
N GLY A 63 -9.42 3.37 -6.10
CA GLY A 63 -10.47 2.41 -5.77
C GLY A 63 -10.13 1.47 -4.61
N CYS A 64 -9.09 1.77 -3.82
CA CYS A 64 -8.80 1.08 -2.58
C CYS A 64 -9.69 1.64 -1.47
N VAL A 65 -11.01 1.49 -1.63
CA VAL A 65 -12.04 2.06 -0.76
C VAL A 65 -13.04 1.01 -0.30
N ASP A 66 -13.42 1.09 0.97
CA ASP A 66 -14.55 0.37 1.53
C ASP A 66 -15.77 1.29 1.42
N VAL A 67 -16.81 0.85 0.71
CA VAL A 67 -18.06 1.60 0.61
C VAL A 67 -18.95 1.23 1.79
N VAL A 68 -19.17 2.20 2.68
CA VAL A 68 -20.06 2.04 3.83
C VAL A 68 -21.36 2.78 3.58
N LEU A 69 -22.48 2.10 3.82
CA LEU A 69 -23.80 2.73 3.82
C LEU A 69 -24.05 3.36 5.18
N LEU A 70 -24.27 4.67 5.20
CA LEU A 70 -24.74 5.35 6.39
C LEU A 70 -26.19 4.93 6.72
N PRO A 71 -26.66 5.12 7.97
CA PRO A 71 -28.04 4.83 8.36
C PRO A 71 -29.10 5.59 7.55
N ASN A 72 -28.72 6.69 6.89
CA ASN A 72 -29.58 7.46 5.98
C ASN A 72 -29.59 6.93 4.53
N GLY A 73 -28.95 5.79 4.26
CA GLY A 73 -28.84 5.19 2.93
C GLY A 73 -27.80 5.83 2.01
N THR A 74 -27.02 6.81 2.48
CA THR A 74 -25.99 7.46 1.66
C THR A 74 -24.72 6.60 1.62
N PRO A 75 -24.21 6.22 0.43
CA PRO A 75 -22.94 5.51 0.33
C PRO A 75 -21.78 6.50 0.53
N ILE A 76 -20.87 6.21 1.47
CA ILE A 76 -19.61 6.91 1.64
C ILE A 76 -18.46 5.94 1.36
N ALA A 77 -17.57 6.34 0.45
CA ALA A 77 -16.29 5.67 0.23
C ALA A 77 -15.29 6.10 1.30
N ILE A 78 -14.86 5.16 2.13
CA ILE A 78 -13.80 5.36 3.11
C ILE A 78 -12.55 4.67 2.55
N PRO A 79 -11.34 5.25 2.64
CA PRO A 79 -10.12 4.54 2.27
C PRO A 79 -10.10 3.20 2.99
N ALA A 80 -10.01 2.11 2.23
CA ALA A 80 -10.13 0.79 2.79
C ALA A 80 -8.99 0.59 3.80
N SER A 81 -9.30 -0.02 4.95
CA SER A 81 -8.30 -0.30 5.99
C SER A 81 -7.39 -1.48 5.61
N ILE A 82 -7.18 -1.71 4.31
CA ILE A 82 -6.06 -2.46 3.76
C ILE A 82 -4.83 -1.57 3.86
N ALA A 83 -4.19 -1.65 5.01
CA ALA A 83 -2.86 -1.11 5.17
C ALA A 83 -1.90 -1.90 4.25
N LEU A 84 -0.87 -1.23 3.74
CA LEU A 84 0.09 -1.79 2.78
C LEU A 84 0.74 -3.11 3.26
N ASP A 85 0.65 -3.40 4.56
CA ASP A 85 1.08 -4.66 5.18
C ASP A 85 0.19 -5.87 4.88
N ARG A 86 -1.05 -5.66 4.43
CA ARG A 86 -2.00 -6.73 4.09
C ARG A 86 -2.06 -7.05 2.60
N MET A 87 -1.40 -6.25 1.76
CA MET A 87 -1.30 -6.49 0.32
C MET A 87 -0.17 -7.49 0.04
N SER A 88 -0.41 -8.42 -0.86
CA SER A 88 0.67 -9.21 -1.47
C SER A 88 1.58 -8.32 -2.33
N GLU A 89 2.81 -8.76 -2.60
CA GLU A 89 3.74 -8.00 -3.45
C GLU A 89 3.17 -7.69 -4.84
N PRO A 90 2.49 -8.62 -5.56
CA PRO A 90 1.87 -8.30 -6.85
C PRO A 90 0.76 -7.24 -6.75
N GLU A 91 -0.06 -7.30 -5.69
CA GLU A 91 -1.10 -6.30 -5.44
C GLU A 91 -0.50 -4.93 -5.15
N PHE A 92 0.58 -4.88 -4.37
CA PHE A 92 1.29 -3.64 -4.07
C PHE A 92 1.94 -3.04 -5.31
N VAL A 93 2.55 -3.84 -6.19
CA VAL A 93 3.10 -3.39 -7.48
C VAL A 93 1.99 -2.80 -8.36
N ALA A 94 0.85 -3.48 -8.47
CA ALA A 94 -0.28 -3.00 -9.25
C ALA A 94 -0.84 -1.68 -8.68
N PHE A 95 -0.93 -1.55 -7.35
CA PHE A 95 -1.30 -0.32 -6.67
C PHE A 95 -0.29 0.79 -6.97
N PHE A 96 1.01 0.52 -6.83
CA PHE A 96 2.06 1.50 -7.04
C PHE A 96 2.03 2.07 -8.46
N ASN A 97 1.88 1.22 -9.48
CA ASN A 97 1.77 1.64 -10.88
C ASN A 97 0.55 2.54 -11.13
N LYS A 98 -0.61 2.21 -10.52
CA LYS A 98 -1.81 3.05 -10.61
C LYS A 98 -1.62 4.42 -9.97
N VAL A 99 -0.97 4.46 -8.80
CA VAL A 99 -0.64 5.72 -8.11
C VAL A 99 0.30 6.55 -8.97
N GLU A 100 1.34 5.95 -9.56
CA GLU A 100 2.28 6.66 -10.43
C GLU A 100 1.57 7.27 -11.65
N GLU A 101 0.72 6.50 -12.35
CA GLU A 101 -0.06 7.02 -13.48
C GLU A 101 -1.00 8.16 -13.07
N TRP A 102 -1.65 8.03 -11.92
CA TRP A 102 -2.52 9.08 -11.39
C TRP A 102 -1.72 10.35 -11.06
N LEU A 103 -0.57 10.21 -10.37
CA LEU A 103 0.31 11.33 -10.04
C LEU A 103 0.85 12.03 -11.29
N ALA A 104 1.20 11.27 -12.33
CA ALA A 104 1.63 11.82 -13.61
C ALA A 104 0.51 12.63 -14.28
N LYS A 105 -0.74 12.14 -14.26
CA LYS A 105 -1.89 12.85 -14.83
C LYS A 105 -2.30 14.08 -14.04
N THR A 106 -2.26 14.01 -12.71
CA THR A 106 -2.76 15.09 -11.83
C THR A 106 -1.73 16.18 -11.60
N TYR A 107 -0.46 15.81 -11.39
CA TYR A 107 0.59 16.74 -10.99
C TYR A 107 1.73 16.87 -12.02
N GLY A 108 1.70 16.11 -13.12
CA GLY A 108 2.79 16.09 -14.10
C GLY A 108 4.07 15.45 -13.57
N TYR A 109 4.00 14.73 -12.44
CA TYR A 109 5.16 14.09 -11.84
C TYR A 109 5.57 12.86 -12.65
N VAL A 110 6.82 12.85 -13.14
CA VAL A 110 7.43 11.69 -13.78
C VAL A 110 8.63 11.29 -12.93
N PRO A 111 8.66 10.08 -12.35
CA PRO A 111 9.83 9.65 -11.58
C PRO A 111 11.07 9.61 -12.47
N GLU A 112 12.20 10.02 -11.90
CA GLU A 112 13.45 10.26 -12.63
C GLU A 112 13.96 9.00 -13.37
N GLN A 113 13.68 7.81 -12.84
CA GLN A 113 13.98 6.52 -13.46
C GLN A 113 13.34 6.33 -14.84
N ARG A 114 12.20 6.99 -15.12
CA ARG A 114 11.50 6.94 -16.41
C ARG A 114 11.97 8.01 -17.41
N ARG A 115 12.74 9.00 -16.95
CA ARG A 115 13.38 10.01 -17.83
C ARG A 115 14.69 9.52 -18.45
N ALA A 116 15.29 8.46 -17.90
CA ALA A 116 16.58 7.91 -18.31
C ALA A 116 16.49 6.63 -19.18
N ALA A 117 15.27 6.21 -19.54
CA ALA A 117 15.01 5.10 -20.47
C ALA A 117 14.47 5.65 -21.80
#